data_AF-R1FUV9-F1
#
_entry.id   AF-R1FUV9-F1
#
_cell.length_a   1.000
_cell.length_b   1.000
_cell.length_c   1.000
_cell.angle_alpha   90.00
_cell.angle_beta   90.00
_cell.angle_gamma   90.00
#
_symmetry.space_group_name_H-M   'P 1'
#
loop_
_entity.id
_entity.type
_entity.pdbx_description
1 polymer ?
#
loop_
_entity_poly.entity_id
_entity_poly.type
_entity_poly.pdbx_seq_one_letter_code
_entity_poly.pdbx_strand_id
1 'polypeptide(L)'
;MVTTGIYCRPGCGAKPLAENVKTFELAAGAEAAGFRACLRCRPYRVAGPVAAGAPELVCRAVQLIIAGVLDSGTEAVLGARLAVSPRHLRRLFRDHLGVTPDGLARSRRAHFARRLLDDSDLTVADIAFASGFGSLRQFNRDMKLVFRASPVELRSRRRKADRLAADGGLVLRLPFSPPLHWEALSAFLAERAVPGVESVRDSVYRRTISLDGEAGVIEVTRGGDDHLLLTAHLPFWEGLIHVVERAGRVFGV
;
A
#
# COMPACT_ATOMS: atom_id res chain seq x y z
N MET A 1 6.97 -2.75 20.22
CA MET A 1 7.47 -2.28 21.53
C MET A 1 6.30 -2.15 22.48
N VAL A 2 6.15 -3.08 23.43
CA VAL A 2 5.01 -3.23 24.34
C VAL A 2 4.77 -1.95 25.15
N THR A 3 5.82 -1.35 25.71
CA THR A 3 5.70 -0.18 26.60
C THR A 3 5.36 1.13 25.90
N THR A 4 5.80 1.35 24.66
CA THR A 4 5.52 2.61 23.93
C THR A 4 4.29 2.52 23.03
N GLY A 5 3.72 1.33 22.84
CA GLY A 5 2.61 1.12 21.90
C GLY A 5 3.00 1.45 20.45
N ILE A 6 4.27 1.24 20.08
CA ILE A 6 4.80 1.49 18.73
C ILE A 6 5.27 0.17 18.08
N TYR A 7 4.93 -0.03 16.81
CA TYR A 7 5.53 -1.08 15.99
C TYR A 7 6.50 -0.50 14.95
N CYS A 8 7.57 -1.24 14.67
CA CYS A 8 8.67 -0.84 13.78
C CYS A 8 8.93 -1.95 12.75
N ARG A 9 9.62 -1.60 11.66
CA ARG A 9 10.19 -2.61 10.75
C ARG A 9 11.46 -3.23 11.35
N PRO A 10 11.83 -4.46 10.96
CA PRO A 10 13.17 -5.00 11.23
C PRO A 10 14.28 -4.03 10.79
N GLY A 11 15.33 -3.91 11.59
CA GLY A 11 16.43 -2.97 11.34
C GLY A 11 16.15 -1.50 11.71
N CYS A 12 15.02 -1.20 12.35
CA CYS A 12 14.79 0.13 12.89
C CYS A 12 15.84 0.46 13.98
N GLY A 13 16.51 1.61 13.89
CA GLY A 13 17.45 2.09 14.91
C GLY A 13 16.83 2.49 16.26
N ALA A 14 15.59 2.09 16.54
CA ALA A 14 15.03 2.13 17.87
C ALA A 14 15.58 0.94 18.67
N LYS A 15 16.06 1.17 19.90
CA LYS A 15 16.69 0.15 20.74
C LYS A 15 15.81 -0.17 21.97
N PRO A 16 14.67 -0.88 21.83
CA PRO A 16 13.91 -1.33 22.98
C PRO A 16 14.64 -2.44 23.74
N LEU A 17 14.35 -2.55 25.04
CA LEU A 17 14.70 -3.73 25.82
C LEU A 17 13.98 -4.96 25.25
N ALA A 18 14.64 -6.12 25.22
CA ALA A 18 14.13 -7.33 24.59
C ALA A 18 12.78 -7.79 25.17
N GLU A 19 12.59 -7.70 26.48
CA GLU A 19 11.33 -7.98 27.18
C GLU A 19 10.15 -7.11 26.72
N ASN A 20 10.44 -5.93 26.16
CA ASN A 20 9.46 -4.99 25.64
C ASN A 20 9.23 -5.18 24.13
N VAL A 21 9.71 -6.26 23.53
CA VAL A 21 9.53 -6.56 22.10
C VAL A 21 8.51 -7.69 21.94
N LYS A 22 7.49 -7.42 21.11
CA LYS A 22 6.55 -8.42 20.60
C LYS A 22 6.63 -8.38 19.09
N THR A 23 6.75 -9.56 18.47
CA THR A 23 6.75 -9.74 17.03
C THR A 23 5.32 -9.89 16.51
N PHE A 24 5.11 -9.43 15.28
CA PHE A 24 3.86 -9.55 14.56
C PHE A 24 4.20 -9.89 13.10
N GLU A 25 3.44 -10.80 12.51
CA GLU A 25 3.60 -11.18 11.10
C GLU A 25 3.39 -9.99 10.15
N LEU A 26 2.42 -9.14 10.48
CA LEU A 26 2.01 -8.01 9.64
C LEU A 26 1.80 -6.76 10.49
N ALA A 27 2.01 -5.60 9.87
CA ALA A 27 1.70 -4.30 10.47
C ALA A 27 0.23 -4.21 10.92
N ALA A 28 -0.70 -4.73 10.11
CA ALA A 28 -2.12 -4.79 10.43
C ALA A 28 -2.41 -5.57 11.72
N GLY A 29 -1.64 -6.63 12.02
CA GLY A 29 -1.75 -7.38 13.28
C GLY A 29 -1.27 -6.59 14.49
N ALA A 30 -0.19 -5.81 14.31
CA ALA A 30 0.29 -4.89 15.35
C ALA A 30 -0.74 -3.77 15.62
N GLU A 31 -1.36 -3.22 14.58
CA GLU A 31 -2.42 -2.21 14.69
C GLU A 31 -3.66 -2.74 15.41
N ALA A 32 -4.08 -3.96 15.08
CA ALA A 32 -5.17 -4.65 15.77
C ALA A 32 -4.88 -4.87 17.26
N ALA A 33 -3.60 -5.09 17.60
CA ALA A 33 -3.13 -5.17 18.98
C ALA A 33 -2.90 -3.78 19.64
N GLY A 34 -3.29 -2.69 18.97
CA GLY A 34 -3.26 -1.33 19.51
C GLY A 34 -1.95 -0.58 19.32
N PHE A 35 -0.98 -1.13 18.57
CA PHE A 35 0.29 -0.45 18.30
C PHE A 35 0.14 0.54 17.13
N ARG A 36 0.77 1.70 17.22
CA ARG A 36 0.85 2.66 16.10
C ARG A 36 2.14 2.48 15.30
N ALA A 37 2.10 2.90 14.02
CA ALA A 37 3.29 2.92 13.18
C ALA A 37 4.38 3.85 13.73
N CYS A 38 5.63 3.39 13.70
CA CYS A 38 6.78 4.19 14.05
C CYS A 38 6.98 5.35 13.05
N LEU A 39 7.07 6.57 13.56
CA LEU A 39 7.30 7.77 12.74
C LEU A 39 8.76 7.91 12.27
N ARG A 40 9.70 7.19 12.92
CA ARG A 40 11.12 7.20 12.58
C ARG A 40 11.43 6.29 11.40
N CYS A 41 11.08 5.01 11.50
CA CYS A 41 11.36 4.03 10.45
C CYS A 41 10.26 3.89 9.41
N ARG A 42 9.09 4.52 9.64
CA ARG A 42 7.95 4.59 8.72
C ARG A 42 7.65 3.24 8.06
N PRO A 43 7.21 2.23 8.83
CA PRO A 43 7.01 0.87 8.32
C PRO A 43 6.00 0.79 7.16
N TYR A 44 5.16 1.81 6.97
CA TYR A 44 4.25 1.95 5.84
C TYR A 44 4.92 2.34 4.51
N ARG A 45 6.21 2.70 4.49
CA ARG A 45 6.98 3.09 3.28
C ARG A 45 7.86 1.97 2.71
N VAL A 46 7.92 0.81 3.35
CA VAL A 46 8.75 -0.30 2.89
C VAL A 46 7.90 -1.40 2.27
N ALA A 47 8.48 -2.16 1.35
CA ALA A 47 7.88 -3.40 0.91
C ALA A 47 7.77 -4.35 2.10
N GLY A 48 6.55 -4.79 2.40
CA GLY A 48 6.29 -5.75 3.47
C GLY A 48 6.15 -7.14 2.88
N PRO A 49 6.68 -8.19 3.52
CA PRO A 49 6.41 -9.56 3.08
C PRO A 49 4.91 -9.84 3.16
N VAL A 50 4.37 -10.54 2.17
CA VAL A 50 3.07 -11.20 2.29
C VAL A 50 3.31 -12.43 3.15
N ALA A 51 2.53 -12.59 4.23
CA ALA A 51 2.71 -13.62 5.25
C ALA A 51 3.00 -15.00 4.64
N ALA A 52 4.25 -15.45 4.76
CA ALA A 52 4.69 -16.75 4.27
C ALA A 52 4.24 -17.82 5.28
N GLY A 53 3.29 -18.67 4.88
CA GLY A 53 2.84 -19.80 5.72
C GLY A 53 1.37 -19.76 6.16
N ALA A 54 0.56 -18.80 5.70
CA ALA A 54 -0.88 -18.85 5.91
C ALA A 54 -1.55 -19.92 5.00
N PRO A 55 -2.70 -20.50 5.41
CA PRO A 55 -3.46 -21.42 4.56
C PRO A 55 -3.82 -20.79 3.21
N GLU A 56 -3.93 -21.61 2.16
CA GLU A 56 -4.26 -21.14 0.81
C GLU A 56 -5.52 -20.26 0.78
N LEU A 57 -6.56 -20.64 1.53
CA LEU A 57 -7.79 -19.86 1.67
C LEU A 57 -7.54 -18.42 2.18
N VAL A 58 -6.65 -18.27 3.17
CA VAL A 58 -6.25 -16.95 3.70
C VAL A 58 -5.47 -16.18 2.64
N CYS A 59 -4.52 -16.83 1.96
CA CYS A 59 -3.76 -16.21 0.88
C CYS A 59 -4.67 -15.71 -0.25
N ARG A 60 -5.65 -16.52 -0.71
CA ARG A 60 -6.63 -16.10 -1.73
C ARG A 60 -7.50 -14.95 -1.24
N ALA A 61 -7.94 -14.96 0.01
CA ALA A 61 -8.71 -13.86 0.58
C ALA A 61 -7.88 -12.57 0.66
N VAL A 62 -6.60 -12.65 1.03
CA VAL A 62 -5.68 -11.50 1.00
C VAL A 62 -5.58 -10.96 -0.43
N GLN A 63 -5.41 -11.80 -1.44
CA GLN A 63 -5.36 -11.34 -2.85
C GLN A 63 -6.66 -10.65 -3.29
N LEU A 64 -7.83 -11.11 -2.84
CA LEU A 64 -9.11 -10.45 -3.10
C LEU A 64 -9.24 -9.11 -2.36
N ILE A 65 -8.72 -9.00 -1.13
CA ILE A 65 -8.67 -7.74 -0.39
C ILE A 65 -7.74 -6.73 -1.08
N ILE A 66 -6.56 -7.19 -1.53
CA ILE A 66 -5.63 -6.41 -2.35
C ILE A 66 -6.34 -5.90 -3.61
N ALA A 67 -7.14 -6.75 -4.27
CA ALA A 67 -7.93 -6.35 -5.43
C ALA A 67 -9.15 -5.45 -5.12
N GLY A 68 -9.32 -4.96 -3.89
CA GLY A 68 -10.36 -3.97 -3.55
C GLY A 68 -11.74 -4.54 -3.22
N VAL A 69 -11.90 -5.85 -3.02
CA VAL A 69 -13.23 -6.45 -2.75
C VAL A 69 -13.91 -5.86 -1.51
N LEU A 70 -13.15 -5.35 -0.53
CA LEU A 70 -13.65 -4.73 0.69
C LEU A 70 -13.65 -3.19 0.66
N ASP A 71 -13.41 -2.57 -0.50
CA ASP A 71 -13.44 -1.11 -0.59
C ASP A 71 -14.87 -0.59 -0.55
N SER A 72 -15.76 -1.23 -1.31
CA SER A 72 -17.22 -1.01 -1.33
C SER A 72 -18.04 -2.24 -0.90
N GLY A 73 -17.39 -3.39 -0.69
CA GLY A 73 -18.04 -4.64 -0.29
C GLY A 73 -18.02 -4.92 1.22
N THR A 74 -18.51 -6.10 1.59
CA THR A 74 -18.51 -6.59 2.98
C THR A 74 -17.79 -7.93 3.07
N GLU A 75 -17.44 -8.35 4.29
CA GLU A 75 -16.88 -9.70 4.49
C GLU A 75 -17.84 -10.83 4.07
N ALA A 76 -19.16 -10.56 3.96
CA ALA A 76 -20.11 -11.49 3.37
C ALA A 76 -19.84 -11.73 1.88
N VAL A 77 -19.56 -10.66 1.12
CA VAL A 77 -19.19 -10.74 -0.29
C VAL A 77 -17.87 -11.48 -0.46
N LEU A 78 -16.89 -11.19 0.40
CA LEU A 78 -15.60 -11.87 0.38
C LEU A 78 -15.74 -13.37 0.69
N GLY A 79 -16.51 -13.73 1.71
CA GLY A 79 -16.79 -15.13 2.06
C GLY A 79 -17.52 -15.89 0.94
N ALA A 80 -18.51 -15.25 0.31
CA ALA A 80 -19.23 -15.84 -0.81
C ALA A 80 -18.32 -16.19 -1.99
N ARG A 81 -17.37 -15.32 -2.36
CA ARG A 81 -16.38 -15.60 -3.43
C ARG A 81 -15.44 -16.75 -3.12
N LEU A 82 -15.31 -17.11 -1.85
CA LEU A 82 -14.42 -18.17 -1.36
C LEU A 82 -15.20 -19.39 -0.85
N ALA A 83 -16.52 -19.42 -1.03
CA ALA A 83 -17.41 -20.48 -0.53
C ALA A 83 -17.27 -20.76 0.98
N VAL A 84 -17.03 -19.72 1.80
CA VAL A 84 -16.90 -19.84 3.26
C VAL A 84 -17.71 -18.78 4.00
N SER A 85 -18.13 -19.10 5.22
CA SER A 85 -18.82 -18.11 6.06
C SER A 85 -17.87 -16.99 6.51
N PRO A 86 -18.36 -15.74 6.67
CA PRO A 86 -17.55 -14.62 7.17
C PRO A 86 -16.96 -14.90 8.55
N ARG A 87 -17.72 -15.61 9.41
CA ARG A 87 -17.25 -16.01 10.74
C ARG A 87 -16.04 -16.92 10.67
N HIS A 88 -16.05 -17.91 9.78
CA HIS A 88 -14.93 -18.81 9.57
C HIS A 88 -13.71 -18.04 9.03
N LEU A 89 -13.92 -17.16 8.05
CA LEU A 89 -12.86 -16.34 7.47
C LEU A 89 -12.21 -15.42 8.53
N ARG A 90 -13.01 -14.74 9.36
CA ARG A 90 -12.53 -13.92 10.48
C ARG A 90 -11.67 -14.70 11.47
N ARG A 91 -12.05 -15.95 11.76
CA ARG A 91 -11.28 -16.82 12.66
C ARG A 91 -9.92 -17.12 12.06
N LEU A 92 -9.87 -17.61 10.82
CA LEU A 92 -8.60 -17.89 10.13
C LEU A 92 -7.70 -16.66 10.04
N PHE A 93 -8.27 -15.49 9.76
CA PHE A 93 -7.52 -14.24 9.71
C PHE A 93 -6.90 -13.87 11.07
N ARG A 94 -7.65 -14.03 12.17
CA ARG A 94 -7.09 -13.80 13.51
C ARG A 94 -6.00 -14.81 13.86
N ASP A 95 -6.23 -16.09 13.57
CA ASP A 95 -5.34 -17.17 13.95
C ASP A 95 -4.01 -17.10 13.19
N HIS A 96 -4.03 -16.70 11.91
CA HIS A 96 -2.84 -16.68 11.06
C HIS A 96 -2.22 -15.30 10.86
N LEU A 97 -3.00 -14.22 10.89
CA LEU A 97 -2.53 -12.87 10.58
C LEU A 97 -2.68 -11.89 11.76
N GLY A 98 -3.33 -12.30 12.86
CA GLY A 98 -3.57 -11.46 14.03
C GLY A 98 -4.52 -10.28 13.78
N VAL A 99 -5.24 -10.25 12.66
CA VAL A 99 -6.13 -9.17 12.24
C VAL A 99 -7.41 -9.74 11.62
N THR A 100 -8.47 -8.96 11.44
CA THR A 100 -9.65 -9.36 10.64
C THR A 100 -9.50 -8.98 9.16
N PRO A 101 -10.29 -9.55 8.24
CA PRO A 101 -10.31 -9.11 6.84
C PRO A 101 -10.53 -7.60 6.69
N ASP A 102 -11.55 -7.04 7.35
CA ASP A 102 -11.80 -5.59 7.36
C ASP A 102 -10.63 -4.79 7.96
N GLY A 103 -9.97 -5.33 8.99
CA GLY A 103 -8.81 -4.71 9.63
C GLY A 103 -7.60 -4.65 8.70
N LEU A 104 -7.37 -5.69 7.90
CA LEU A 104 -6.33 -5.70 6.88
C LEU A 104 -6.63 -4.68 5.78
N ALA A 105 -7.86 -4.65 5.25
CA ALA A 105 -8.28 -3.67 4.25
C ALA A 105 -8.12 -2.23 4.78
N ARG A 106 -8.51 -1.97 6.03
CA ARG A 106 -8.31 -0.67 6.70
C ARG A 106 -6.83 -0.29 6.77
N SER A 107 -5.98 -1.18 7.27
CA SER A 107 -4.55 -0.95 7.42
C SER A 107 -3.90 -0.56 6.09
N ARG A 108 -4.22 -1.30 5.02
CA ARG A 108 -3.74 -1.03 3.65
C ARG A 108 -4.12 0.38 3.18
N ARG A 109 -5.41 0.71 3.24
CA ARG A 109 -5.92 2.03 2.82
C ARG A 109 -5.28 3.17 3.63
N ALA A 110 -5.16 3.00 4.94
CA ALA A 110 -4.52 4.00 5.80
C ALA A 110 -3.02 4.18 5.48
N HIS A 111 -2.30 3.09 5.24
CA HIS A 111 -0.88 3.13 4.87
C HIS A 111 -0.66 3.79 3.51
N PHE A 112 -1.49 3.47 2.53
CA PHE A 112 -1.45 4.11 1.23
C PHE A 112 -1.76 5.60 1.33
N ALA A 113 -2.81 5.99 2.06
CA ALA A 113 -3.13 7.39 2.31
C ALA A 113 -1.99 8.13 3.01
N ARG A 114 -1.33 7.48 3.97
CA ARG A 114 -0.18 8.05 4.66
C ARG A 114 0.99 8.30 3.70
N ARG A 115 1.23 7.41 2.74
CA ARG A 115 2.22 7.62 1.68
C ARG A 115 1.83 8.83 0.82
N LEU A 116 0.58 8.93 0.37
CA LEU A 116 0.10 10.09 -0.39
C LEU A 116 0.26 11.41 0.39
N LEU A 117 -0.07 11.42 1.69
CA LEU A 117 0.10 12.61 2.53
C LEU A 117 1.56 13.07 2.62
N ASP A 118 2.50 12.13 2.54
CA ASP A 118 3.92 12.42 2.56
C ASP A 118 4.48 12.74 1.15
N ASP A 119 4.02 12.05 0.11
CA ASP A 119 4.60 12.11 -1.25
C ASP A 119 3.99 13.22 -2.13
N SER A 120 2.74 13.63 -1.91
CA SER A 120 2.03 14.57 -2.81
C SER A 120 1.35 15.73 -2.09
N ASP A 121 0.89 16.71 -2.87
CA ASP A 121 0.09 17.86 -2.39
C ASP A 121 -1.40 17.76 -2.72
N LEU A 122 -1.89 16.57 -3.11
CA LEU A 122 -3.32 16.33 -3.30
C LEU A 122 -4.13 16.83 -2.10
N THR A 123 -5.39 17.23 -2.30
CA THR A 123 -6.20 17.63 -1.15
C THR A 123 -6.42 16.42 -0.22
N VAL A 124 -6.74 16.69 1.05
CA VAL A 124 -7.06 15.60 2.00
C VAL A 124 -8.28 14.80 1.52
N ALA A 125 -9.20 15.44 0.81
CA ALA A 125 -10.34 14.79 0.18
C ALA A 125 -9.91 13.84 -0.95
N ASP A 126 -9.10 14.32 -1.89
CA ASP A 126 -8.60 13.49 -3.00
C ASP A 126 -7.83 12.27 -2.49
N ILE A 127 -7.00 12.44 -1.45
CA ILE A 127 -6.26 11.33 -0.84
C ILE A 127 -7.20 10.26 -0.26
N ALA A 128 -8.31 10.67 0.35
CA ALA A 128 -9.26 9.70 0.91
C ALA A 128 -9.83 8.79 -0.19
N PHE A 129 -10.33 9.36 -1.27
CA PHE A 129 -10.89 8.61 -2.39
C PHE A 129 -9.82 7.84 -3.18
N ALA A 130 -8.65 8.44 -3.37
CA ALA A 130 -7.51 7.78 -4.02
C ALA A 130 -7.00 6.56 -3.26
N SER A 131 -7.21 6.54 -1.94
CA SER A 131 -6.86 5.43 -1.07
C SER A 131 -7.99 4.42 -0.89
N GLY A 132 -9.09 4.52 -1.63
CA GLY A 132 -10.21 3.57 -1.58
C GLY A 132 -11.15 3.76 -0.39
N PHE A 133 -11.18 4.93 0.26
CA PHE A 133 -12.18 5.21 1.29
C PHE A 133 -13.47 5.75 0.67
N GLY A 134 -14.61 5.17 1.03
CA GLY A 134 -15.93 5.64 0.56
C GLY A 134 -16.44 6.92 1.24
N SER A 135 -15.75 7.43 2.27
CA SER A 135 -16.09 8.73 2.88
C SER A 135 -14.94 9.35 3.66
N LEU A 136 -14.94 10.69 3.72
CA LEU A 136 -14.02 11.47 4.56
C LEU A 136 -14.15 11.15 6.06
N ARG A 137 -15.36 10.82 6.53
CA ARG A 137 -15.60 10.46 7.94
C ARG A 137 -14.87 9.17 8.30
N GLN A 138 -15.02 8.14 7.47
CA GLN A 138 -14.32 6.88 7.64
C GLN A 138 -12.81 7.06 7.55
N PHE A 139 -12.34 7.79 6.53
CA PHE A 139 -10.93 8.12 6.36
C PHE A 139 -10.32 8.75 7.61
N ASN A 140 -10.91 9.84 8.13
CA ASN A 140 -10.41 10.52 9.32
C ASN A 140 -10.37 9.60 10.55
N ARG A 141 -11.40 8.78 10.75
CA ARG A 141 -11.47 7.81 11.85
C ARG A 141 -10.34 6.77 11.73
N ASP A 142 -10.17 6.19 10.55
CA ASP A 142 -9.23 5.09 10.34
C ASP A 142 -7.77 5.59 10.38
N MET A 143 -7.49 6.80 9.91
CA MET A 143 -6.19 7.46 10.09
C MET A 143 -5.87 7.72 11.56
N LYS A 144 -6.84 8.20 12.35
CA LYS A 144 -6.68 8.39 13.80
C LYS A 144 -6.47 7.05 14.52
N LEU A 145 -7.13 5.98 14.09
CA LEU A 145 -6.95 4.65 14.66
C LEU A 145 -5.54 4.10 14.41
N VAL A 146 -5.07 4.14 13.17
CA VAL A 146 -3.79 3.53 12.76
C VAL A 146 -2.57 4.36 13.19
N PHE A 147 -2.65 5.69 13.03
CA PHE A 147 -1.51 6.59 13.25
C PHE A 147 -1.59 7.44 14.52
N ARG A 148 -2.73 7.43 15.23
CA ARG A 148 -3.01 8.28 16.39
C ARG A 148 -2.84 9.79 16.10
N ALA A 149 -3.17 10.19 14.87
CA ALA A 149 -3.12 11.58 14.41
C ALA A 149 -4.09 11.80 13.24
N SER A 150 -4.55 13.03 13.05
CA SER A 150 -5.40 13.40 11.92
C SER A 150 -4.60 13.48 10.61
N PRO A 151 -5.24 13.38 9.43
CA PRO A 151 -4.56 13.54 8.14
C PRO A 151 -3.78 14.86 8.01
N VAL A 152 -4.32 15.95 8.55
CA VAL A 152 -3.67 17.28 8.52
C VAL A 152 -2.42 17.32 9.40
N GLU A 153 -2.50 16.79 10.63
CA GLU A 153 -1.34 16.66 11.52
C GLU A 153 -0.26 15.74 10.93
N LEU A 154 -0.68 14.70 10.23
CA LEU A 154 0.22 13.77 9.57
C LEU A 154 0.93 14.46 8.39
N ARG A 155 0.22 15.28 7.61
CA ARG A 155 0.82 16.09 6.55
C ARG A 155 1.77 17.15 7.09
N SER A 156 1.46 17.81 8.21
CA SER A 156 2.37 18.81 8.78
C SER A 156 3.68 18.20 9.31
N ARG A 157 3.69 16.91 9.63
CA ARG A 157 4.89 16.14 10.02
C ARG A 157 5.70 15.61 8.82
N ARG A 158 5.28 15.89 7.59
CA ARG A 158 5.99 15.53 6.35
C ARG A 158 7.35 16.24 6.32
N ARG A 159 8.42 15.53 5.94
CA ARG A 159 9.73 16.14 5.70
C ARG A 159 9.74 16.75 4.31
N LYS A 160 10.51 17.83 4.10
CA LYS A 160 10.62 18.47 2.78
C LYS A 160 11.06 17.49 1.68
N ALA A 161 11.98 16.57 1.99
CA ALA A 161 12.47 15.54 1.07
C ALA A 161 11.45 14.42 0.74
N ASP A 162 10.35 14.32 1.50
CA ASP A 162 9.31 13.34 1.22
C ASP A 162 8.47 13.75 0.01
N ARG A 163 8.23 15.05 -0.16
CA ARG A 163 7.41 15.61 -1.25
C ARG A 163 8.05 15.30 -2.61
N LEU A 164 7.27 14.72 -3.50
CA LEU A 164 7.59 14.50 -4.89
C LEU A 164 6.90 15.56 -5.74
N ALA A 165 7.59 16.04 -6.77
CA ALA A 165 7.04 16.96 -7.76
C ALA A 165 7.33 16.41 -9.16
N ALA A 166 6.34 16.45 -10.04
CA ALA A 166 6.52 16.23 -11.46
C ALA A 166 5.74 17.28 -12.25
N ASP A 167 6.23 17.54 -13.45
CA ASP A 167 5.58 18.39 -14.43
C ASP A 167 4.47 17.59 -15.12
N GLY A 168 3.30 17.54 -14.49
CA GLY A 168 2.08 17.02 -15.08
C GLY A 168 1.78 15.55 -14.78
N GLY A 169 1.70 15.16 -13.51
CA GLY A 169 1.24 13.83 -13.08
C GLY A 169 1.36 13.66 -11.56
N LEU A 170 0.84 12.55 -11.02
CA LEU A 170 1.01 12.20 -9.61
C LEU A 170 2.16 11.20 -9.44
N VAL A 171 3.24 11.65 -8.78
CA VAL A 171 4.42 10.80 -8.51
C VAL A 171 4.28 10.08 -7.18
N LEU A 172 4.65 8.81 -7.18
CA LEU A 172 4.51 7.88 -6.06
C LEU A 172 5.75 7.00 -5.98
N ARG A 173 6.25 6.73 -4.77
CA ARG A 173 7.30 5.72 -4.60
C ARG A 173 6.69 4.33 -4.63
N LEU A 174 7.24 3.39 -5.39
CA LEU A 174 6.95 1.96 -5.27
C LEU A 174 8.11 1.30 -4.53
N PRO A 175 7.98 1.04 -3.22
CA PRO A 175 9.07 0.46 -2.45
C PRO A 175 9.27 -1.01 -2.82
N PHE A 176 10.51 -1.48 -2.76
CA PHE A 176 10.86 -2.88 -2.94
C PHE A 176 11.99 -3.29 -1.98
N SER A 177 12.20 -4.59 -1.84
CA SER A 177 13.34 -5.13 -1.09
C SER A 177 14.48 -5.44 -2.06
N PRO A 178 15.64 -4.77 -1.97
CA PRO A 178 16.76 -5.04 -2.87
C PRO A 178 17.25 -6.50 -2.78
N PRO A 179 17.85 -7.04 -3.86
CA PRO A 179 18.18 -6.34 -5.12
C PRO A 179 17.02 -6.30 -6.13
N LEU A 180 16.95 -5.21 -6.90
CA LEU A 180 16.15 -5.13 -8.12
C LEU A 180 17.08 -4.74 -9.28
N HIS A 181 17.28 -5.65 -10.23
CA HIS A 181 18.13 -5.40 -11.41
C HIS A 181 17.38 -4.59 -12.47
N TRP A 182 17.26 -3.27 -12.25
CA TRP A 182 16.46 -2.37 -13.09
C TRP A 182 16.81 -2.47 -14.58
N GLU A 183 18.09 -2.43 -14.94
CA GLU A 183 18.51 -2.49 -16.36
C GLU A 183 18.14 -3.80 -17.04
N ALA A 184 18.25 -4.93 -16.32
CA ALA A 184 17.85 -6.23 -16.87
C ALA A 184 16.33 -6.31 -17.01
N LEU A 185 15.58 -5.79 -16.02
CA LEU A 185 14.13 -5.74 -16.04
C LEU A 185 13.60 -4.82 -17.15
N SER A 186 14.19 -3.63 -17.32
CA SER A 186 13.81 -2.68 -18.36
C SER A 186 14.06 -3.26 -19.76
N ALA A 187 15.21 -3.89 -19.99
CA ALA A 187 15.52 -4.59 -21.24
C ALA A 187 14.53 -5.74 -21.51
N PHE A 188 14.24 -6.55 -20.50
CA PHE A 188 13.26 -7.64 -20.61
C PHE A 188 11.86 -7.14 -21.01
N LEU A 189 11.41 -6.03 -20.41
CA LEU A 189 10.14 -5.39 -20.73
C LEU A 189 10.16 -4.75 -22.11
N ALA A 190 11.27 -4.16 -22.54
CA ALA A 190 11.41 -3.54 -23.86
C ALA A 190 11.21 -4.54 -25.00
N GLU A 191 11.83 -5.73 -24.89
CA GLU A 191 11.68 -6.82 -25.87
C GLU A 191 10.24 -7.35 -25.98
N ARG A 192 9.43 -7.16 -24.94
CA ARG A 192 8.06 -7.70 -24.81
C ARG A 192 6.98 -6.62 -24.84
N ALA A 193 7.36 -5.37 -25.09
CA ALA A 193 6.43 -4.25 -25.08
C ALA A 193 5.37 -4.44 -26.16
N VAL A 194 4.10 -4.40 -25.76
CA VAL A 194 2.97 -4.49 -26.70
C VAL A 194 2.85 -3.18 -27.48
N PRO A 195 2.98 -3.18 -28.83
CA PRO A 195 2.89 -1.96 -29.63
C PRO A 195 1.57 -1.21 -29.40
N GLY A 196 1.66 0.10 -29.16
CA GLY A 196 0.50 0.96 -28.89
C GLY A 196 -0.03 0.92 -27.45
N VAL A 197 0.44 -0.02 -26.62
CA VAL A 197 0.06 -0.14 -25.20
C VAL A 197 1.22 0.15 -24.28
N GLU A 198 2.42 -0.36 -24.60
CA GLU A 198 3.62 -0.23 -23.80
C GLU A 198 4.75 0.39 -24.61
N SER A 199 5.62 1.13 -23.94
CA SER A 199 6.89 1.57 -24.50
C SER A 199 7.96 1.60 -23.42
N VAL A 200 9.18 1.22 -23.78
CA VAL A 200 10.36 1.39 -22.92
C VAL A 200 11.36 2.22 -23.70
N ARG A 201 11.60 3.45 -23.25
CA ARG A 201 12.56 4.39 -23.86
C ARG A 201 13.25 5.17 -22.77
N ASP A 202 14.55 5.41 -22.92
CA ASP A 202 15.38 6.18 -21.99
C ASP A 202 15.27 5.67 -20.53
N SER A 203 15.21 4.35 -20.37
CA SER A 203 15.02 3.68 -19.07
C SER A 203 13.73 4.11 -18.34
N VAL A 204 12.71 4.53 -19.09
CA VAL A 204 11.35 4.77 -18.62
C VAL A 204 10.40 3.76 -19.26
N TYR A 205 9.75 2.96 -18.41
CA TYR A 205 8.63 2.13 -18.84
C TYR A 205 7.35 2.98 -18.83
N ARG A 206 6.58 2.95 -19.92
CA ARG A 206 5.27 3.60 -20.02
C ARG A 206 4.23 2.59 -20.45
N ARG A 207 3.04 2.70 -19.87
CA ARG A 207 1.90 1.87 -20.22
C ARG A 207 0.60 2.66 -20.21
N THR A 208 -0.21 2.50 -21.26
CA THR A 208 -1.60 2.95 -21.27
C THR A 208 -2.48 2.00 -20.45
N ILE A 209 -3.40 2.56 -19.68
CA ILE A 209 -4.36 1.83 -18.88
C ILE A 209 -5.77 2.39 -19.12
N SER A 210 -6.77 1.58 -18.83
CA SER A 210 -8.17 2.02 -18.80
C SER A 210 -8.69 2.00 -17.36
N LEU A 211 -9.39 3.07 -17.00
CA LEU A 211 -10.03 3.30 -15.70
C LEU A 211 -11.48 3.67 -15.97
N ASP A 212 -12.40 2.75 -15.72
CA ASP A 212 -13.84 2.93 -15.96
C ASP A 212 -14.17 3.44 -17.37
N GLY A 213 -13.42 2.97 -18.38
CA GLY A 213 -13.58 3.35 -19.78
C GLY A 213 -12.73 4.54 -20.21
N GLU A 214 -12.18 5.31 -19.27
CA GLU A 214 -11.31 6.45 -19.55
C GLU A 214 -9.84 6.04 -19.67
N ALA A 215 -9.09 6.73 -20.52
CA ALA A 215 -7.67 6.46 -20.75
C ALA A 215 -6.78 7.11 -19.69
N GLY A 216 -5.76 6.38 -19.24
CA GLY A 216 -4.69 6.89 -18.40
C GLY A 216 -3.33 6.35 -18.83
N VAL A 217 -2.26 6.97 -18.33
CA VAL A 217 -0.88 6.52 -18.56
C VAL A 217 -0.17 6.39 -17.23
N ILE A 218 0.61 5.33 -17.07
CA ILE A 218 1.59 5.20 -16.01
C ILE A 218 2.99 5.23 -16.60
N GLU A 219 3.90 5.92 -15.94
CA GLU A 219 5.33 5.87 -16.19
C GLU A 219 6.03 5.30 -14.97
N VAL A 220 7.05 4.47 -15.18
CA VAL A 220 7.86 3.89 -14.09
C VAL A 220 9.34 4.03 -14.41
N THR A 221 10.08 4.56 -13.44
CA THR A 221 11.53 4.76 -13.50
C THR A 221 12.21 4.28 -12.22
N ARG A 222 13.53 4.15 -12.27
CA ARG A 222 14.34 3.92 -11.08
C ARG A 222 14.37 5.16 -10.19
N GLY A 223 13.99 5.02 -8.91
CA GLY A 223 13.86 6.14 -7.97
C GLY A 223 14.98 6.32 -6.94
N GLY A 224 15.66 5.25 -6.55
CA GLY A 224 16.65 5.26 -5.46
C GLY A 224 17.37 3.93 -5.36
N ASP A 225 17.65 3.42 -4.16
CA ASP A 225 18.16 2.04 -3.97
C ASP A 225 17.06 1.04 -3.63
N ASP A 226 15.98 1.51 -3.01
CA ASP A 226 14.91 0.71 -2.39
C ASP A 226 13.51 1.02 -2.95
N HIS A 227 13.42 1.83 -4.01
CA HIS A 227 12.15 2.15 -4.64
C HIS A 227 12.26 2.48 -6.13
N LEU A 228 11.15 2.27 -6.83
CA LEU A 228 10.86 2.86 -8.14
C LEU A 228 10.03 4.15 -7.95
N LEU A 229 9.98 4.99 -8.97
CA LEU A 229 9.03 6.09 -9.05
C LEU A 229 7.97 5.74 -10.10
N LEU A 230 6.71 5.81 -9.69
CA LEU A 230 5.57 5.74 -10.59
C LEU A 230 5.00 7.15 -10.76
N THR A 231 4.84 7.59 -12.00
CA THR A 231 4.08 8.80 -12.34
C THR A 231 2.77 8.38 -12.98
N ALA A 232 1.65 8.79 -12.38
CA ALA A 232 0.31 8.48 -12.86
C ALA A 232 -0.31 9.71 -13.54
N HIS A 233 -0.72 9.54 -14.79
CA HIS A 233 -1.48 10.52 -15.58
C HIS A 233 -2.89 9.97 -15.75
N LEU A 234 -3.75 10.22 -14.75
CA LEU A 234 -5.09 9.65 -14.69
C LEU A 234 -6.15 10.74 -14.83
N PRO A 235 -7.32 10.42 -15.39
CA PRO A 235 -8.45 11.36 -15.48
C PRO A 235 -9.02 11.71 -14.11
N PHE A 236 -8.89 10.80 -13.14
CA PHE A 236 -9.29 10.97 -11.74
C PHE A 236 -8.42 10.08 -10.83
N TRP A 237 -8.42 10.38 -9.53
CA TRP A 237 -7.57 9.66 -8.57
C TRP A 237 -8.30 8.53 -7.83
N GLU A 238 -9.62 8.43 -7.93
CA GLU A 238 -10.38 7.42 -7.20
C GLU A 238 -9.89 6.00 -7.52
N GLY A 239 -9.67 5.19 -6.47
CA GLY A 239 -9.14 3.84 -6.64
C GLY A 239 -7.67 3.74 -7.08
N LEU A 240 -6.90 4.84 -7.05
CA LEU A 240 -5.46 4.87 -7.40
C LEU A 240 -4.65 3.77 -6.70
N ILE A 241 -4.98 3.42 -5.46
CA ILE A 241 -4.36 2.30 -4.73
C ILE A 241 -4.29 1.02 -5.58
N HIS A 242 -5.34 0.70 -6.35
CA HIS A 242 -5.40 -0.49 -7.21
C HIS A 242 -4.56 -0.35 -8.48
N VAL A 243 -4.40 0.87 -8.98
CA VAL A 243 -3.50 1.15 -10.12
C VAL A 243 -2.06 0.92 -9.68
N VAL A 244 -1.68 1.49 -8.54
CA VAL A 244 -0.34 1.37 -7.96
C VAL A 244 -0.01 -0.10 -7.67
N GLU A 245 -0.94 -0.83 -7.07
CA GLU A 245 -0.73 -2.24 -6.75
C GLU A 245 -0.61 -3.13 -7.99
N ARG A 246 -1.41 -2.88 -9.04
CA ARG A 246 -1.29 -3.60 -10.31
C ARG A 246 0.01 -3.25 -11.03
N ALA A 247 0.42 -1.98 -11.01
CA ALA A 247 1.69 -1.54 -11.58
C ALA A 247 2.87 -2.21 -10.86
N GLY A 248 2.86 -2.27 -9.52
CA GLY A 248 3.91 -2.94 -8.74
C GLY A 248 4.14 -4.40 -9.15
N ARG A 249 3.07 -5.15 -9.42
CA ARG A 249 3.16 -6.56 -9.89
C ARG A 249 3.92 -6.71 -11.21
N VAL A 250 3.90 -5.72 -12.10
CA VAL A 250 4.66 -5.75 -13.36
C VAL A 250 6.18 -5.81 -13.08
N PHE A 251 6.61 -5.20 -11.97
CA PHE A 251 8.02 -5.13 -11.56
C PHE A 251 8.37 -6.10 -10.43
N GLY A 252 7.42 -6.91 -9.96
CA GLY A 252 7.60 -7.81 -8.82
C GLY A 252 7.74 -7.10 -7.47
N VAL A 253 7.12 -5.92 -7.31
CA VAL A 253 7.22 -5.07 -6.10
C VAL A 253 5.88 -4.80 -5.44
#